data_AF-A0AAU5LZH5-F1
#
_entry.id   AF-A0AAU5LZH5-F1
#
_cell.length_a   1.000
_cell.length_b   1.000
_cell.length_c   1.000
_cell.angle_alpha   90.00
_cell.angle_beta   90.00
_cell.angle_gamma   90.00
#
_symmetry.space_group_name_H-M   'P 1'
#
loop_
_entity.id
_entity.type
_entity.pdbx_description
1 polymer ?
#
loop_
_entity_poly.entity_id
_entity_poly.type
_entity_poly.pdbx_seq_one_letter_code
_entity_poly.pdbx_strand_id
1 'polypeptide(L)' 'MRVWFGEHVIAQYVADAPLAARYEQAMRRRFAGLRVTNDLLGPQAPLDL' A
#
# COMPACT_ATOMS: atom_id res chain seq x y z
N MET A 1 -2.20 0.63 -0.36
CA MET A 1 -0.75 0.91 -0.46
C MET A 1 0.08 -0.24 0.10
N ARG A 2 1.18 -0.60 -0.56
CA ARG A 2 2.14 -1.63 -0.13
C ARG A 2 3.57 -1.12 -0.30
N VAL A 3 4.43 -1.47 0.65
CA VAL A 3 5.89 -1.22 0.60
C VAL A 3 6.60 -2.54 0.37
N TRP A 4 7.53 -2.54 -0.58
CA TRP A 4 8.21 -3.73 -1.07
C TRP A 4 9.72 -3.65 -0.83
N PHE A 5 10.28 -4.77 -0.36
CA PHE A 5 11.72 -5.03 -0.33
C PHE A 5 12.01 -6.15 -1.35
N GLY A 6 12.48 -5.77 -2.54
CA GLY A 6 12.51 -6.70 -3.67
C GLY A 6 11.11 -7.18 -4.03
N GLU A 7 10.89 -8.50 -3.94
CA GLU A 7 9.58 -9.14 -4.19
C GLU A 7 8.74 -9.32 -2.92
N HIS A 8 9.27 -8.98 -1.74
CA HIS A 8 8.58 -9.20 -0.47
C HIS A 8 7.84 -7.93 -0.02
N VAL A 9 6.57 -8.07 0.37
CA VAL A 9 5.81 -7.00 1.01
C VAL A 9 6.20 -6.92 2.48
N ILE A 10 6.70 -5.76 2.91
CA ILE A 10 7.10 -5.54 4.32
C ILE A 10 6.07 -4.70 5.09
N ALA A 11 5.23 -3.94 4.39
CA ALA A 11 4.14 -3.18 4.97
C ALA A 11 2.97 -3.06 4.00
N GLN A 12 1.75 -3.21 4.51
CA GLN A 12 0.52 -2.99 3.76
C GLN A 12 -0.38 -2.03 4.55
N TYR A 13 -0.92 -1.04 3.86
CA TYR A 13 -1.88 -0.09 4.40
C TYR A 13 -3.10 0.01 3.49
N VAL A 14 -4.26 -0.33 4.05
CA VAL A 14 -5.57 -0.26 3.39
C VAL A 14 -6.35 0.87 4.03
N ALA A 15 -6.78 1.83 3.23
CA ALA A 15 -7.55 2.98 3.66
C ALA A 15 -8.35 3.55 2.50
N ASP A 16 -9.29 4.45 2.80
CA ASP A 16 -10.03 5.20 1.79
C ASP A 16 -9.08 5.93 0.82
N ALA A 17 -9.47 5.98 -0.45
CA ALA A 17 -8.68 6.54 -1.55
C ALA A 17 -7.97 7.88 -1.25
N PRO A 18 -8.62 8.90 -0.66
CA PRO A 18 -7.93 10.17 -0.35
C PRO A 18 -6.87 10.03 0.75
N LEU A 19 -7.06 9.12 1.72
CA LEU A 19 -6.09 8.87 2.79
C LEU A 19 -4.90 8.05 2.27
N ALA A 20 -5.17 7.04 1.44
CA ALA A 20 -4.15 6.21 0.81
C ALA A 20 -3.17 7.04 -0.04
N ALA A 21 -3.66 8.03 -0.80
CA ALA A 21 -2.83 8.91 -1.62
C ALA A 21 -1.89 9.79 -0.78
N ARG A 22 -2.38 10.34 0.35
CA ARG A 22 -1.53 11.14 1.27
C ARG A 22 -0.43 10.29 1.90
N TYR A 23 -0.77 9.09 2.33
CA TYR A 23 0.19 8.15 2.90
C TYR A 23 1.23 7.70 1.88
N GLU A 24 0.85 7.47 0.62
CA GLU A 24 1.79 7.14 -0.44
C GLU A 24 2.87 8.22 -0.61
N GLN A 25 2.47 9.51 -0.67
CA GLN A 25 3.43 10.61 -0.80
C GLN A 25 4.40 10.70 0.38
N ALA A 26 3.90 10.53 1.61
CA ALA A 26 4.74 10.52 2.81
C ALA A 26 5.70 9.33 2.81
N MET A 27 5.23 8.16 2.39
CA MET A 27 5.99 6.91 2.38
C MET A 27 7.05 6.90 1.27
N ARG A 28 6.75 7.43 0.08
CA ARG A 28 7.75 7.61 -0.98
C ARG A 28 8.92 8.49 -0.54
N ARG A 29 8.67 9.55 0.24
CA ARG A 29 9.72 10.41 0.78
C ARG A 29 10.56 9.69 1.85
N ARG A 30 9.93 8.89 2.69
CA ARG A 30 10.59 8.19 3.81
C ARG A 30 11.34 6.93 3.39
N PHE A 31 10.89 6.29 2.33
CA PHE A 31 11.44 5.05 1.79
C PHE A 31 11.95 5.26 0.35
N ALA A 32 12.81 6.26 0.14
CA ALA A 32 13.32 6.64 -1.19
C ALA A 32 14.03 5.49 -1.95
N GLY A 33 14.48 4.45 -1.26
CA GLY A 33 15.12 3.26 -1.86
C GLY A 33 14.20 2.04 -2.01
N LEU A 34 12.94 2.10 -1.57
CA LEU A 34 12.01 0.97 -1.66
C LEU A 34 10.89 1.24 -2.65
N ARG A 35 10.40 0.16 -3.27
CA ARG A 35 9.24 0.25 -4.16
C ARG A 35 7.98 0.40 -3.31
N VAL A 36 7.20 1.43 -3.61
CA VAL A 36 5.88 1.68 -3.00
C VAL A 36 4.83 1.56 -4.09
N THR A 37 3.81 0.72 -3.89
CA THR A 37 2.66 0.60 -4.81
C THR A 37 1.38 1.01 -4.12
N ASN A 38 0.44 1.55 -4.88
CA ASN A 38 -0.87 1.95 -4.39
C ASN A 38 -1.96 1.31 -5.24
N ASP A 39 -2.09 0.00 -5.09
CA ASP A 39 -3.11 -0.77 -5.78
C ASP A 39 -4.45 -0.56 -5.07
N LEU A 40 -5.51 -0.31 -5.85
CA LEU A 40 -6.88 -0.38 -5.37
C LEU A 40 -7.15 -1.84 -4.99
N LEU A 41 -7.39 -2.09 -3.71
CA LEU A 41 -8.04 -3.34 -3.34
C LEU A 41 -9.47 -3.23 -3.90
N GLY A 42 -9.78 -4.04 -4.90
CA GLY A 42 -11.15 -4.28 -5.32
C GLY A 42 -12.01 -4.73 -4.13
N PRO A 43 -13.34 -4.81 -4.29
CA PRO A 43 -14.23 -5.25 -3.22
C PRO A 43 -13.64 -6.51 -2.58
N GLN A 44 -13.36 -6.43 -1.28
CA GLN A 44 -12.86 -7.57 -0.51
C GLN A 44 -13.87 -8.69 -0.76
N ALA A 45 -13.47 -9.72 -1.50
CA ALA A 45 -14.28 -10.93 -1.57
C ALA A 45 -14.54 -11.33 -0.10
N PRO A 46 -15.80 -11.58 0.30
CA PRO A 46 -16.07 -12.04 1.65
C PRO A 46 -15.17 -13.24 1.90
N LEU A 47 -14.42 -13.23 3.00
CA LEU A 47 -13.81 -14.45 3.50
C LEU A 47 -14.98 -15.38 3.81
N ASP A 48 -15.31 -16.30 2.90
CA ASP A 48 -16.24 -17.39 3.16
C ASP A 48 -15.58 -18.28 4.23
N LEU A 49 -15.91 -18.00 5.50
CA LEU A 49 -15.53 -18.77 6.69
C LEU A 49 -16.73 -19.59 7.18
#